data_AF-A0A8H9F6U4-F1
#
_entry.id   AF-A0A8H9F6U4-F1
#
_cell.length_a   1.000
_cell.length_b   1.000
_cell.length_c   1.000
_cell.angle_alpha   90.00
_cell.angle_beta   90.00
_cell.angle_gamma   90.00
#
_symmetry.space_group_name_H-M   'P 1'
#
loop_
_entity.id
_entity.type
_entity.pdbx_description
1 polymer ?
#
loop_
_entity_poly.entity_id
_entity_poly.type
_entity_poly.pdbx_seq_one_letter_code
_entity_poly.pdbx_strand_id
1 'polypeptide(L)'
;MNCQINRKTVSRLMRKMDLYGYVMKRRHPYSSYQGDIKGRIKPDLIKRKFFALRPNMKWYTDITEFNLKGKKLYLSPIIDGCGRDTVAYNISRHPNLKQVMSMLNDAFKTNQALNGLIFHTDRGWQY
;
A
#
# COMPACT_ATOMS: atom_id res chain seq x y z
N MET A 1 -1.88 39.21 -39.12
CA MET A 1 -1.09 38.50 -40.16
C MET A 1 -1.26 37.00 -39.96
N ASN A 2 -2.05 36.33 -40.79
CA ASN A 2 -2.17 34.87 -40.79
C ASN A 2 -1.26 34.31 -41.89
N CYS A 3 -0.03 33.92 -41.54
CA CYS A 3 0.89 33.33 -42.49
C CYS A 3 0.77 31.79 -42.41
N GLN A 4 0.21 31.16 -43.44
CA GLN A 4 0.22 29.70 -43.56
C GLN A 4 1.63 29.24 -43.96
N ILE A 5 2.45 28.93 -42.95
CA ILE A 5 3.82 28.43 -43.16
C ILE A 5 3.81 26.90 -43.09
N ASN A 6 4.47 26.27 -44.05
CA ASN A 6 4.61 24.81 -44.09
C ASN A 6 5.37 24.29 -42.85
N ARG A 7 4.87 23.20 -42.23
CA ARG A 7 5.48 22.51 -41.08
C ARG A 7 6.97 22.21 -41.27
N LYS A 8 7.40 21.89 -42.50
CA LYS A 8 8.82 21.61 -42.82
C LYS A 8 9.70 22.86 -42.62
N THR A 9 9.19 24.03 -42.98
CA THR A 9 9.89 25.32 -42.82
C THR A 9 10.05 25.66 -41.35
N VAL A 10 8.99 25.47 -40.55
CA VAL A 10 9.03 25.66 -39.09
C VAL A 10 10.07 24.74 -38.44
N SER A 11 10.04 23.44 -38.76
CA SER A 11 11.02 22.46 -38.23
C SER A 11 12.47 22.78 -38.62
N ARG A 12 12.70 23.31 -39.82
CA ARG A 12 14.03 23.74 -40.27
C ARG A 12 14.52 24.97 -39.49
N LEU A 13 13.64 25.95 -39.27
CA LEU A 13 13.96 27.15 -38.50
C LEU A 13 14.24 26.83 -37.03
N MET A 14 13.40 26.00 -36.41
CA MET A 14 13.62 25.53 -35.03
C MET A 14 14.99 24.89 -34.85
N ARG A 15 15.41 24.01 -35.77
CA ARG A 15 16.76 23.41 -35.74
C ARG A 15 17.89 24.43 -35.92
N LYS A 16 17.72 25.43 -36.79
CA LYS A 16 18.72 26.51 -36.95
C LYS A 16 18.89 27.35 -35.70
N MET A 17 17.84 27.43 -34.88
CA MET A 17 17.82 28.22 -33.64
C MET A 17 18.06 27.38 -32.38
N ASP A 18 18.43 26.09 -32.53
CA ASP A 18 18.55 25.13 -31.42
C ASP A 18 17.31 25.04 -30.51
N LEU A 19 16.13 25.22 -31.10
CA LEU A 19 14.85 25.12 -30.40
C LEU A 19 14.30 23.70 -30.51
N TYR A 20 14.23 23.02 -29.38
CA TYR A 20 13.66 21.67 -29.26
C TYR A 20 12.33 21.71 -28.51
N GLY A 21 11.41 20.81 -28.86
CA GLY A 21 10.16 20.65 -28.12
C GLY A 21 10.46 20.22 -26.68
N TYR A 22 9.90 20.94 -25.71
CA TYR A 22 10.01 20.57 -24.30
C TYR A 22 9.25 19.26 -24.05
N VAL A 23 9.98 18.18 -23.77
CA VAL A 23 9.39 16.92 -23.31
C VAL A 23 9.36 16.94 -21.80
N MET A 24 8.17 17.10 -21.21
CA MET A 24 8.00 17.01 -19.77
C MET A 24 8.42 15.60 -19.31
N LYS A 25 9.47 15.51 -18.48
CA LYS A 25 9.84 14.22 -17.85
C LYS A 25 8.64 13.72 -17.06
N ARG A 26 8.26 12.46 -17.26
CA ARG A 26 7.21 11.82 -16.44
C ARG A 26 7.58 12.01 -14.98
N ARG A 27 6.66 12.55 -14.18
CA ARG A 27 6.82 12.60 -12.72
C ARG A 27 7.04 11.16 -12.23
N HIS A 28 8.11 10.92 -11.49
CA HIS A 28 8.27 9.67 -10.77
C HIS A 28 7.10 9.53 -9.78
N PRO A 29 6.50 8.32 -9.64
CA PRO A 29 5.51 8.09 -8.61
C PRO A 29 6.13 8.37 -7.23
N TYR A 30 5.30 8.86 -6.32
CA TYR A 30 5.69 9.12 -4.94
C TYR A 30 6.24 7.85 -4.28
N SER A 31 7.43 7.94 -3.68
CA SER A 31 8.04 6.87 -2.90
C SER A 31 8.04 7.27 -1.43
N SER A 32 7.28 6.55 -0.60
CA SER A 32 7.31 6.68 0.86
C SER A 32 8.53 5.99 1.49
N TYR A 33 9.29 5.22 0.70
CA TYR A 33 10.50 4.56 1.16
C TYR A 33 11.61 5.60 1.40
N GLN A 34 11.88 5.88 2.67
CA GLN A 34 12.90 6.83 3.11
C GLN A 34 14.31 6.22 3.24
N GLY A 35 14.55 5.02 2.69
CA GLY A 35 15.79 4.27 2.87
C GLY A 35 15.84 3.50 4.20
N ASP A 36 16.99 2.88 4.48
CA ASP A 36 17.30 2.35 5.81
C ASP A 36 17.49 3.52 6.79
N ILE A 37 16.39 4.10 7.25
CA ILE A 37 16.44 5.07 8.34
C ILE A 37 17.09 4.36 9.53
N LYS A 38 18.26 4.83 9.94
CA LYS A 38 18.89 4.44 11.21
C LYS A 38 17.93 4.77 12.36
N GLY A 39 17.16 3.77 12.76
CA GLY A 39 16.16 3.79 13.83
C GLY A 39 15.78 2.35 14.18
N ARG A 40 15.06 2.14 15.29
CA ARG A 40 14.74 0.82 15.88
C ARG A 40 14.00 -0.10 14.89
N ILE A 41 14.73 -0.82 14.06
CA ILE A 41 14.21 -1.94 13.29
C ILE A 41 13.76 -2.98 14.32
N LYS A 42 12.43 -3.18 14.45
CA LYS A 42 11.90 -4.26 15.26
C LYS A 42 12.42 -5.61 14.72
N PRO A 43 12.77 -6.56 15.59
CA PRO A 43 13.23 -7.87 15.14
C PRO A 43 12.17 -8.53 14.27
N ASP A 44 12.58 -9.08 13.12
CA ASP A 44 11.72 -9.92 12.30
C ASP A 44 11.48 -11.25 13.04
N LEU A 45 10.34 -11.35 13.72
CA LEU A 45 9.90 -12.55 14.42
C LEU A 45 9.38 -13.61 13.45
N ILE A 46 8.94 -13.22 12.25
CA ILE A 46 8.38 -14.13 11.25
C ILE A 46 9.51 -14.85 10.51
N LYS A 47 10.61 -14.16 10.17
CA LYS A 47 11.75 -14.71 9.42
C LYS A 47 11.31 -15.45 8.15
N ARG A 48 10.30 -14.90 7.46
CA ARG A 48 9.60 -15.52 6.31
C ARG A 48 8.99 -16.91 6.58
N LYS A 49 8.87 -17.34 7.84
CA LYS A 49 8.17 -18.56 8.25
C LYS A 49 6.70 -18.23 8.50
N PHE A 50 5.90 -18.15 7.44
CA PHE A 50 4.50 -17.73 7.52
C PHE A 50 3.55 -18.81 8.08
N PHE A 51 3.93 -20.07 7.97
CA PHE A 51 3.13 -21.16 8.49
C PHE A 51 3.12 -21.19 10.02
N ALA A 52 1.95 -21.44 10.61
CA ALA A 52 1.75 -21.74 12.01
C ALA A 52 1.25 -23.19 12.18
N LEU A 53 1.74 -23.89 13.21
CA LEU A 53 1.28 -25.25 13.51
C LEU A 53 -0.11 -25.30 14.16
N ARG A 54 -0.52 -24.22 14.82
CA ARG A 54 -1.79 -24.12 15.55
C ARG A 54 -2.42 -22.76 15.27
N PRO A 55 -3.76 -22.67 15.31
CA PRO A 55 -4.46 -21.38 15.27
C PRO A 55 -3.94 -20.42 16.34
N ASN A 56 -4.04 -19.12 16.07
CA ASN A 56 -3.68 -18.02 16.98
C ASN A 56 -2.21 -17.96 17.39
N MET A 57 -1.31 -18.63 16.66
CA MET A 57 0.14 -18.46 16.85
C MET A 57 0.71 -17.30 16.03
N LYS A 58 0.18 -17.09 14.82
CA LYS A 58 0.64 -16.03 13.90
C LYS A 58 -0.55 -15.46 13.18
N TRP A 59 -0.71 -14.15 13.26
CA TRP A 59 -1.74 -13.40 12.55
C TRP A 59 -1.09 -12.41 11.61
N TYR A 60 -1.68 -12.27 10.44
CA TYR A 60 -1.23 -11.38 9.38
C TYR A 60 -2.34 -10.40 9.04
N THR A 61 -1.99 -9.14 8.84
CA THR A 61 -2.95 -8.12 8.40
C THR A 61 -2.34 -7.28 7.29
N ASP A 62 -3.20 -6.83 6.39
CA ASP A 62 -2.88 -5.89 5.32
C ASP A 62 -4.09 -4.96 5.09
N ILE A 63 -3.89 -3.84 4.39
CA ILE A 63 -4.99 -3.00 3.92
C ILE A 63 -5.05 -3.07 2.40
N THR A 64 -6.10 -3.71 1.89
CA THR A 64 -6.32 -3.84 0.45
C THR A 64 -7.35 -2.82 -0.04
N GLU A 65 -6.95 -1.97 -0.99
CA GLU A 65 -7.87 -1.08 -1.72
C GLU A 65 -8.57 -1.85 -2.86
N PHE A 66 -9.89 -1.72 -2.98
CA PHE A 66 -10.65 -2.21 -4.12
C PHE A 66 -11.71 -1.20 -4.56
N ASN A 67 -12.05 -1.22 -5.85
CA ASN A 67 -13.06 -0.32 -6.41
C ASN A 67 -14.37 -1.07 -6.63
N LEU A 68 -15.46 -0.54 -6.08
CA LEU A 68 -16.81 -1.05 -6.31
C LEU A 68 -17.67 0.07 -6.91
N LYS A 69 -18.05 -0.09 -8.19
CA LYS A 69 -18.92 0.85 -8.92
C LYS A 69 -18.44 2.31 -8.84
N GLY A 70 -17.14 2.54 -9.03
CA GLY A 70 -16.53 3.87 -8.99
C GLY A 70 -16.23 4.39 -7.59
N LYS A 71 -16.55 3.63 -6.53
CA LYS A 71 -16.27 3.99 -5.14
C LYS A 71 -15.10 3.17 -4.62
N LYS A 72 -14.10 3.85 -4.05
CA LYS A 72 -12.98 3.20 -3.36
C LYS A 72 -13.43 2.65 -2.01
N LEU A 73 -13.04 1.41 -1.73
CA LEU A 73 -13.23 0.72 -0.48
C LEU A 73 -11.90 0.12 -0.05
N TYR A 74 -11.73 -0.01 1.26
CA TYR A 74 -10.54 -0.52 1.90
C TYR A 74 -10.95 -1.68 2.80
N LEU A 75 -10.37 -2.84 2.60
CA LEU A 75 -10.54 -4.03 3.44
C LEU A 75 -9.31 -4.16 4.34
N SER A 76 -9.54 -4.35 5.62
CA SER A 76 -8.51 -4.69 6.61
C SER A 76 -8.87 -6.04 7.19
N PRO A 77 -8.30 -7.16 6.70
CA PRO A 77 -8.52 -8.49 7.25
C PRO A 77 -7.38 -8.92 8.18
N ILE A 78 -7.70 -9.70 9.21
CA ILE A 78 -6.72 -10.53 9.92
C ILE A 78 -6.86 -11.96 9.42
N ILE A 79 -5.74 -12.54 9.00
CA ILE A 79 -5.64 -13.91 8.52
C ILE A 79 -4.80 -14.72 9.50
N ASP A 80 -5.28 -15.90 9.85
CA ASP A 80 -4.56 -16.86 10.69
C ASP A 80 -3.51 -17.65 9.87
N GLY A 81 -2.29 -17.75 10.38
CA GLY A 81 -1.18 -18.43 9.70
C GLY A 81 -1.25 -19.96 9.66
N CYS A 82 -2.20 -20.59 10.35
CA CYS A 82 -2.39 -22.03 10.39
C CYS A 82 -3.31 -22.49 9.25
N GLY A 83 -4.57 -22.04 9.28
CA GLY A 83 -5.60 -22.42 8.31
C GLY A 83 -5.79 -21.43 7.16
N ARG A 84 -5.25 -20.21 7.28
CA ARG A 84 -5.59 -19.04 6.44
C ARG A 84 -7.03 -18.57 6.59
N ASP A 85 -7.66 -18.92 7.71
CA ASP A 85 -9.00 -18.45 8.04
C ASP A 85 -8.97 -16.97 8.40
N THR A 86 -10.06 -16.26 8.06
CA THR A 86 -10.23 -14.86 8.43
C THR A 86 -10.68 -14.78 9.88
N VAL A 87 -9.82 -14.23 10.74
CA VAL A 87 -10.09 -14.04 12.17
C VAL A 87 -11.09 -12.91 12.40
N ALA A 88 -10.86 -11.78 11.72
CA ALA A 88 -11.71 -10.61 11.75
C ALA A 88 -11.46 -9.77 10.50
N TYR A 89 -12.39 -8.91 10.14
CA TYR A 89 -12.19 -7.95 9.07
C TYR A 89 -13.01 -6.69 9.28
N ASN A 90 -12.58 -5.58 8.68
CA ASN A 90 -13.37 -4.37 8.60
C ASN A 90 -13.26 -3.73 7.21
N ILE A 91 -14.39 -3.21 6.71
CA ILE A 91 -14.47 -2.53 5.42
C ILE A 91 -14.84 -1.06 5.65
N SER A 92 -14.07 -0.16 5.05
CA SER A 92 -14.25 1.28 5.16
C SER A 92 -14.11 1.97 3.81
N ARG A 93 -14.64 3.19 3.68
CA ARG A 93 -14.39 4.07 2.53
C ARG A 93 -13.06 4.82 2.64
N HIS A 94 -12.44 4.81 3.81
CA HIS A 94 -11.18 5.48 4.09
C HIS A 94 -10.27 4.56 4.90
N PRO A 95 -9.00 4.40 4.50
CA PRO A 95 -8.04 3.59 5.24
C PRO A 95 -7.51 4.44 6.39
N ASN A 96 -8.10 4.31 7.57
CA ASN A 96 -7.74 5.12 8.74
C ASN A 96 -7.49 4.25 9.97
N LEU A 97 -6.85 4.82 10.99
CA LEU A 97 -6.57 4.11 12.24
C LEU A 97 -7.86 3.56 12.89
N LYS A 98 -8.99 4.26 12.76
CA LYS A 98 -10.28 3.81 13.28
C LYS A 98 -10.70 2.46 12.69
N GLN A 99 -10.50 2.25 11.39
CA GLN A 99 -10.77 0.97 10.73
C GLN A 99 -9.93 -0.15 11.36
N VAL A 100 -8.62 0.08 11.49
CA VAL A 100 -7.68 -0.89 12.06
C VAL A 100 -8.04 -1.23 13.50
N MET A 101 -8.30 -0.21 14.33
CA MET A 101 -8.65 -0.41 15.74
C MET A 101 -10.00 -1.13 15.91
N SER A 102 -10.99 -0.84 15.06
CA SER A 102 -12.27 -1.56 15.09
C SER A 102 -12.08 -3.04 14.79
N MET A 103 -11.32 -3.34 13.73
CA MET A 103 -11.00 -4.71 13.34
C MET A 103 -10.25 -5.47 14.46
N LEU A 104 -9.26 -4.83 15.09
CA LEU A 104 -8.51 -5.42 16.21
C LEU A 104 -9.41 -5.71 17.42
N ASN A 105 -10.31 -4.77 17.75
CA ASN A 105 -11.28 -4.96 18.82
C ASN A 105 -12.19 -6.17 18.57
N ASP A 106 -12.64 -6.35 17.33
CA ASP A 106 -13.48 -7.49 16.95
C ASP A 106 -12.72 -8.82 17.03
N ALA A 107 -11.44 -8.83 16.62
CA ALA A 107 -10.57 -10.00 16.74
C ALA A 107 -10.31 -10.41 18.20
N PHE A 108 -10.02 -9.44 19.08
CA PHE A 108 -9.72 -9.71 20.49
C PHE A 108 -10.96 -10.08 21.31
N LYS A 109 -12.15 -9.60 20.94
CA LYS A 109 -13.41 -10.03 21.58
C LYS A 109 -13.71 -11.51 21.33
N THR A 110 -13.42 -11.98 20.13
CA THR A 110 -13.75 -13.34 19.68
C THR A 110 -12.68 -14.37 20.04
N ASN A 111 -11.44 -13.93 20.32
CA ASN A 111 -10.32 -14.82 20.62
C ASN A 111 -9.69 -14.48 21.98
N GLN A 112 -9.91 -15.35 22.96
CA GLN A 112 -9.48 -15.12 24.36
C GLN A 112 -8.10 -15.75 24.68
N ALA A 113 -7.64 -16.72 23.90
CA ALA A 113 -6.39 -17.44 24.11
C ALA A 113 -5.31 -17.02 23.09
N LEU A 114 -4.70 -15.85 23.30
CA LEU A 114 -3.71 -15.25 22.39
C LEU A 114 -2.29 -15.21 22.95
N ASN A 115 -2.01 -15.99 24.01
CA ASN A 115 -0.70 -16.02 24.65
C ASN A 115 0.38 -16.46 23.65
N GLY A 116 1.35 -15.59 23.40
CA GLY A 116 2.44 -15.85 22.45
C GLY A 116 2.08 -15.65 20.97
N LEU A 117 0.91 -15.05 20.67
CA LEU A 117 0.55 -14.66 19.31
C LEU A 117 1.56 -13.67 18.75
N ILE A 118 2.07 -13.95 17.55
CA ILE A 118 2.82 -12.99 16.75
C ILE A 118 1.84 -12.30 15.80
N PHE A 119 1.61 -11.01 16.01
CA PHE A 119 0.83 -10.17 15.11
C PHE A 119 1.76 -9.41 14.15
N HIS A 120 1.63 -9.66 12.86
CA HIS A 120 2.51 -9.10 11.82
C HIS A 120 1.73 -8.21 10.84
N THR A 121 2.29 -7.04 10.55
CA THR A 121 1.77 -6.05 9.60
C THR A 121 2.93 -5.45 8.80
N ASP A 122 2.74 -5.29 7.49
CA ASP A 122 3.75 -4.75 6.59
C ASP A 122 3.76 -3.22 6.62
N ARG A 123 4.19 -2.62 7.75
CA ARG A 123 4.52 -1.18 7.96
C ARG A 123 3.70 -0.16 7.14
N GLY A 124 2.42 -0.40 6.91
CA GLY A 124 1.51 0.59 6.33
C GLY A 124 1.43 1.77 7.29
N TRP A 125 1.28 2.99 6.77
CA TRP A 125 1.17 4.18 7.63
C TRP A 125 0.01 4.12 8.63
N GLN A 126 -0.95 3.21 8.40
CA GLN A 126 -2.09 2.95 9.26
C GLN A 126 -1.77 2.10 10.50
N TYR A 127 -0.58 1.49 10.58
CA TYR A 127 -0.15 0.55 11.60
C TYR A 127 1.11 1.00 12.35
#